data_AF-A0A534L1R7-F1
#
_entry.id   AF-A0A534L1R7-F1
#
_cell.length_a   1.000
_cell.length_b   1.000
_cell.length_c   1.000
_cell.angle_alpha   90.00
_cell.angle_beta   90.00
_cell.angle_gamma   90.00
#
_symmetry.space_group_name_H-M   'P 1'
#
loop_
_entity.id
_entity.type
_entity.pdbx_description
1 polymer ?
#
loop_
_entity_poly.entity_id
_entity_poly.type
_entity_poly.pdbx_seq_one_letter_code
_entity_poly.pdbx_strand_id
1 'polypeptide(L)' 'SEGGEREPCGWLKDKFGVSWQIVPSVLGEMMSDSKSGNSAKVMEALPKMSKIDIKTLTRAYAQRK' A
#
# COMPACT_ATOMS: atom_id res chain seq x y z
N SER A 1 5.26 -16.30 -14.04
CA SER A 1 4.28 -16.37 -12.93
C SER A 1 3.51 -17.67 -13.10
N GLU A 2 3.27 -18.43 -12.04
CA GLU A 2 2.45 -19.67 -12.10
C GLU A 2 0.94 -19.35 -12.22
N GLY A 3 0.55 -18.40 -13.08
CA GLY A 3 -0.84 -18.03 -13.33
C GLY A 3 -1.47 -16.95 -12.44
N GLY A 4 -0.72 -16.36 -11.51
CA GLY A 4 -1.22 -15.24 -10.69
C GLY A 4 -1.13 -13.87 -11.36
N GLU A 5 -2.09 -12.99 -11.06
CA GLU A 5 -2.19 -11.60 -11.55
C GLU A 5 -1.92 -10.60 -10.43
N ARG A 6 -1.23 -9.50 -10.73
CA ARG A 6 -0.98 -8.42 -9.77
C ARG A 6 -1.99 -7.30 -10.00
N GLU A 7 -2.57 -6.82 -8.93
CA GLU A 7 -3.55 -5.74 -8.92
C GLU A 7 -3.00 -4.54 -8.11
N PRO A 8 -3.57 -3.32 -8.27
CA PRO A 8 -3.16 -2.15 -7.48
C PRO A 8 -3.37 -2.35 -5.97
N CYS A 9 -2.75 -1.50 -5.15
CA CYS A 9 -2.93 -1.46 -3.69
C CYS A 9 -2.52 -2.76 -2.96
N GLY A 10 -1.54 -3.50 -3.50
CA GLY A 10 -1.05 -4.74 -2.88
C GLY A 10 -1.94 -5.96 -3.12
N TRP A 11 -2.95 -5.83 -3.99
CA TRP A 11 -3.80 -6.95 -4.38
C TRP A 11 -3.10 -7.87 -5.37
N LEU A 12 -3.42 -9.15 -5.29
CA LEU A 12 -3.06 -10.15 -6.28
C LEU A 12 -4.13 -11.23 -6.33
N LYS A 13 -4.31 -11.81 -7.51
CA LYS A 13 -5.13 -12.99 -7.70
C LYS A 13 -4.21 -14.19 -7.88
N ASP A 14 -4.42 -15.25 -7.11
CA ASP A 14 -3.65 -16.48 -7.29
C ASP A 14 -4.19 -17.32 -8.48
N LYS A 15 -3.53 -18.44 -8.76
CA LYS A 15 -3.87 -19.32 -9.88
C LYS A 15 -5.25 -20.00 -9.77
N PHE A 16 -5.87 -19.95 -8.59
CA PHE A 16 -7.19 -20.50 -8.32
C PHE A 16 -8.28 -19.42 -8.34
N GLY A 17 -7.93 -18.17 -8.63
CA GLY A 17 -8.84 -17.05 -8.66
C GLY A 17 -9.08 -16.40 -7.30
N VAL A 18 -8.35 -16.79 -6.25
CA VAL A 18 -8.49 -16.19 -4.91
C VAL A 18 -7.73 -14.88 -4.87
N SER A 19 -8.41 -13.82 -4.41
CA SER A 19 -7.83 -12.50 -4.23
C SER A 19 -7.20 -12.37 -2.85
N TRP A 20 -5.92 -11.99 -2.84
CA TRP A 20 -5.13 -11.73 -1.65
C TRP A 20 -4.71 -10.27 -1.63
N GLN A 21 -4.64 -9.66 -0.45
CA GLN A 21 -4.05 -8.35 -0.27
C GLN A 21 -2.88 -8.44 0.71
N ILE A 22 -1.69 -8.06 0.26
CA ILE A 22 -0.52 -8.00 1.13
C ILE A 22 -0.41 -6.59 1.71
N VAL A 23 -0.84 -6.43 2.96
CA VAL A 23 -0.87 -5.14 3.66
C VAL A 23 0.23 -5.11 4.73
N PRO A 24 1.25 -4.24 4.62
CA PRO A 24 2.21 -4.03 5.70
C PRO A 24 1.56 -3.43 6.95
N SER A 25 1.94 -3.88 8.14
CA SER A 25 1.41 -3.33 9.42
C SER A 25 1.55 -1.81 9.50
N VAL A 26 2.69 -1.29 9.06
CA VAL A 26 3.00 0.14 9.06
C VAL A 26 2.03 0.98 8.19
N LEU A 27 1.42 0.39 7.16
CA LEU A 27 0.40 1.11 6.38
C LEU A 27 -0.84 1.39 7.25
N GLY A 28 -1.25 0.45 8.10
CA GLY A 28 -2.35 0.64 9.04
C GLY A 28 -2.05 1.74 10.07
N GLU A 29 -0.80 1.80 10.56
CA GLU A 29 -0.32 2.83 11.48
C GLU A 29 -0.35 4.22 10.81
N MET A 30 0.25 4.37 9.62
CA MET A 30 0.27 5.63 8.87
C MET A 30 -1.13 6.15 8.52
N MET A 31 -2.07 5.24 8.24
CA MET A 31 -3.45 5.59 7.89
C MET A 31 -4.30 5.97 9.11
N SER A 32 -3.99 5.42 10.28
CA SER A 32 -4.74 5.68 11.53
C SER A 32 -4.19 6.89 12.28
N ASP A 33 -2.91 7.22 12.12
CA ASP A 33 -2.27 8.36 12.75
C ASP A 33 -2.40 9.64 11.90
N SER A 34 -3.38 10.48 12.29
CA SER A 34 -3.64 11.79 11.69
C SER A 34 -2.77 12.93 12.26
N LYS A 35 -1.96 12.67 13.28
CA LYS A 35 -1.23 13.69 14.06
C LYS A 35 0.24 13.79 13.69
N SER A 36 0.89 12.67 13.35
CA SER A 36 2.36 12.65 13.19
C SER A 36 2.86 12.76 11.74
N GLY A 37 2.00 12.50 10.74
CA GLY A 37 2.38 12.57 9.33
C GLY A 37 1.23 12.87 8.37
N ASN A 38 1.53 12.79 7.08
CA ASN A 38 0.59 13.13 6.01
C ASN A 38 -0.03 11.88 5.38
N SER A 39 -1.02 11.31 6.06
CA SER A 39 -1.77 10.15 5.57
C SER A 39 -2.44 10.40 4.21
N ALA A 40 -2.75 11.66 3.87
CA ALA A 40 -3.28 12.00 2.54
C ALA A 40 -2.26 11.71 1.43
N LYS A 41 -0.98 12.00 1.66
CA LYS A 41 0.09 11.65 0.71
C LYS A 41 0.30 10.15 0.58
N VAL A 42 0.10 9.40 1.66
CA VAL A 42 0.10 7.93 1.62
C VAL A 42 -1.05 7.42 0.75
N MET A 43 -2.26 7.96 0.91
CA MET A 43 -3.43 7.62 0.10
C MET A 43 -3.27 7.99 -1.38
N GLU A 44 -2.60 9.09 -1.70
CA GLU A 44 -2.28 9.47 -3.09
C GLU A 44 -1.23 8.54 -3.73
N ALA A 45 -0.34 7.95 -2.94
CA ALA A 45 0.75 7.09 -3.41
C ALA A 45 0.33 5.62 -3.56
N LEU A 46 -0.52 5.12 -2.66
CA LEU A 46 -0.94 3.72 -2.59
C LEU A 46 -1.52 3.14 -3.91
N PRO A 47 -2.46 3.80 -4.62
CA PRO A 47 -3.05 3.24 -5.84
C PRO A 47 -2.07 3.15 -7.02
N LYS A 48 -0.92 3.83 -6.94
CA LYS A 48 0.13 3.79 -7.98
C LYS A 48 1.03 2.56 -7.86
N MET A 49 0.82 1.73 -6.84
CA MET A 49 1.67 0.59 -6.51
C MET A 49 0.88 -0.71 -6.62
N SER A 50 1.35 -1.65 -7.44
CA SER A 50 0.86 -3.04 -7.39
C SER A 50 1.49 -3.83 -6.24
N LYS A 51 2.78 -3.60 -5.97
CA LYS A 51 3.46 -4.07 -4.77
C LYS A 51 3.72 -2.89 -3.85
N ILE A 52 3.25 -2.96 -2.61
CA ILE A 52 3.43 -1.89 -1.64
C ILE A 52 4.92 -1.74 -1.28
N ASP A 53 5.47 -0.55 -1.57
CA ASP A 53 6.84 -0.19 -1.19
C ASP A 53 6.84 0.67 0.07
N ILE A 54 7.24 0.05 1.19
CA ILE A 54 7.21 0.69 2.51
C ILE A 54 8.08 1.95 2.55
N LYS A 55 9.24 1.96 1.86
CA LYS A 55 10.15 3.13 1.86
C LYS A 55 9.49 4.33 1.19
N THR A 56 8.82 4.11 0.06
CA THR A 56 8.12 5.16 -0.68
C THR A 56 6.93 5.69 0.10
N LEU A 57 6.16 4.80 0.75
CA LEU A 57 5.07 5.22 1.63
C LEU A 57 5.58 6.00 2.85
N THR A 58 6.67 5.58 3.47
CA THR A 58 7.29 6.30 4.60
C THR A 58 7.76 7.70 4.18
N ARG A 59 8.34 7.82 2.98
CA ARG A 59 8.72 9.12 2.42
C ARG A 59 7.52 10.00 2.13
N ALA A 60 6.45 9.45 1.58
CA ALA A 60 5.19 10.17 1.35
C ALA A 60 4.56 10.63 2.67
N TYR A 61 4.56 9.76 3.68
CA TYR A 61 4.05 10.05 5.03
C TYR A 61 4.84 11.18 5.73
N ALA A 62 6.16 11.21 5.55
CA ALA A 62 7.03 12.23 6.13
C ALA A 62 6.93 13.60 5.46
N GLN A 63 6.24 13.73 4.32
CA GLN A 63 5.97 15.04 3.72
C GLN A 63 5.07 15.84 4.65
N ARG A 64 5.44 17.07 4.98
CA ARG A 64 4.59 17.94 5.81
C ARG A 64 3.31 18.31 5.04
N LYS A 65 2.23 18.56 5.79
CA LYS A 65 1.01 19.18 5.26
C LYS A 65 1.26 20.63 4.91
#